data_AF-A0A3D3XQF1-F1
#
_entry.id   AF-A0A3D3XQF1-F1
#
_cell.length_a   1.000
_cell.length_b   1.000
_cell.length_c   1.000
_cell.angle_alpha   90.00
_cell.angle_beta   90.00
_cell.angle_gamma   90.00
#
_symmetry.space_group_name_H-M   'P 1'
#
loop_
_entity.id
_entity.type
_entity.pdbx_description
1 polymer ?
#
loop_
_entity_poly.entity_id
_entity_poly.type
_entity_poly.pdbx_seq_one_letter_code
_entity_poly.pdbx_strand_id
1 'polypeptide(L)'
;MIYLMRIPASSVSEYIFKVLEYRRDSIEKIVEILRNNIPDGYHCKPSEPLSFISVGDQKKIIRFYLLGVCAMPGICDWFVTEYPEHSKFKLIIGTSCLRLKRMIDILYNLIVELGKKIIPQQWI
;
A
#
# COMPACT_ATOMS: atom_id res chain seq x y z
N MET A 1 -5.39 -25.82 -5.87
CA MET A 1 -4.65 -25.22 -4.76
C MET A 1 -4.10 -23.87 -5.23
N ILE A 2 -4.82 -22.78 -4.98
CA ILE A 2 -4.43 -21.43 -5.43
C ILE A 2 -3.54 -20.83 -4.34
N TYR A 3 -2.22 -20.79 -4.59
CA TYR A 3 -1.28 -20.06 -3.75
C TYR A 3 -1.32 -18.58 -4.13
N LEU A 4 -1.83 -17.73 -3.24
CA LEU A 4 -1.80 -16.28 -3.41
C LEU A 4 -1.49 -15.60 -2.07
N MET A 5 -0.22 -15.16 -1.96
CA MET A 5 0.32 -14.17 -1.03
C MET A 5 0.25 -14.47 0.47
N ARG A 6 1.31 -15.10 0.98
CA ARG A 6 1.83 -14.80 2.32
C ARG A 6 3.35 -14.88 2.21
N ILE A 7 4.06 -13.75 2.18
CA ILE A 7 5.42 -13.73 2.71
C ILE A 7 5.20 -13.73 4.21
N PRO A 8 5.32 -14.87 4.93
CA PRO A 8 5.18 -14.85 6.36
C PRO A 8 6.30 -13.98 6.91
N ALA A 9 5.94 -12.98 7.69
CA ALA A 9 6.89 -12.10 8.38
C ALA A 9 6.32 -11.77 9.76
N SER A 10 7.19 -11.81 10.75
CA SER A 10 6.89 -11.47 12.15
C SER A 10 7.13 -9.99 12.45
N SER A 11 7.79 -9.27 11.54
CA SER A 11 8.05 -7.83 11.63
C SER A 11 8.10 -7.17 10.25
N VAL A 12 7.95 -5.84 10.21
CA VAL A 12 8.10 -5.04 8.99
C VAL A 12 9.50 -5.17 8.39
N SER A 13 10.55 -5.21 9.22
CA SER A 13 11.93 -5.37 8.76
C SER A 13 12.17 -6.74 8.13
N GLU A 14 11.67 -7.82 8.74
CA GLU A 14 11.73 -9.16 8.16
C GLU A 14 10.95 -9.22 6.84
N TYR A 15 9.81 -8.55 6.77
CA TYR A 15 9.02 -8.45 5.56
C TYR A 15 9.82 -7.80 4.42
N ILE A 16 10.42 -6.62 4.66
CA ILE A 16 11.24 -5.89 3.67
C ILE A 16 12.42 -6.75 3.21
N PHE A 17 13.11 -7.42 4.14
CA PHE A 17 14.24 -8.29 3.80
C PHE A 17 13.86 -9.42 2.84
N LYS A 18 12.64 -9.97 2.96
CA LYS A 18 12.13 -11.02 2.08
C LYS A 18 11.66 -10.54 0.71
N VAL A 19 11.52 -9.22 0.51
CA VAL A 19 11.24 -8.66 -0.81
C VAL A 19 12.52 -8.62 -1.66
N LEU A 20 12.36 -8.71 -2.98
CA LEU A 20 13.43 -8.49 -3.96
C LEU A 20 14.18 -7.20 -3.65
N GLU A 21 15.51 -7.28 -3.62
CA GLU A 21 16.41 -6.22 -3.17
C GLU A 21 16.13 -4.86 -3.82
N TYR A 22 15.99 -4.81 -5.15
CA TYR A 22 15.71 -3.58 -5.90
C TYR A 22 14.37 -2.90 -5.57
N ARG A 23 13.53 -3.51 -4.74
CA ARG A 23 12.24 -2.97 -4.31
C ARG A 23 12.22 -2.50 -2.87
N ARG A 24 13.22 -2.88 -2.07
CA ARG A 24 13.26 -2.63 -0.62
C ARG A 24 13.14 -1.15 -0.31
N ASP A 25 13.95 -0.31 -0.95
CA ASP A 25 13.96 1.14 -0.75
C ASP A 25 12.58 1.78 -0.97
N SER A 26 11.88 1.33 -2.00
CA SER A 26 10.55 1.87 -2.30
C SER A 26 9.51 1.41 -1.28
N ILE A 27 9.62 0.18 -0.79
CA ILE A 27 8.70 -0.35 0.23
C ILE A 27 8.98 0.32 1.57
N GLU A 28 10.25 0.50 1.95
CA GLU A 28 10.66 1.26 3.12
C GLU A 28 10.09 2.68 3.10
N LYS A 29 10.26 3.38 1.97
CA LYS A 29 9.73 4.72 1.79
C LYS A 29 8.20 4.78 1.89
N ILE A 30 7.49 3.79 1.35
CA ILE A 30 6.03 3.69 1.49
C ILE A 30 5.64 3.47 2.95
N VAL A 31 6.31 2.55 3.65
CA VAL A 31 6.06 2.28 5.07
C VAL A 31 6.28 3.56 5.89
N GLU A 32 7.36 4.30 5.63
CA GLU A 32 7.67 5.55 6.29
C GLU A 32 6.59 6.61 6.06
N ILE A 33 6.20 6.84 4.81
CA ILE A 33 5.12 7.77 4.45
C ILE A 33 3.85 7.45 5.23
N LEU A 34 3.49 6.18 5.29
CA LEU A 34 2.24 5.75 5.91
C LEU A 34 2.30 5.85 7.44
N ARG A 35 3.43 5.53 8.06
CA ARG A 35 3.65 5.76 9.49
C ARG A 35 3.53 7.24 9.88
N ASN A 36 3.93 8.15 8.99
CA ASN A 36 3.96 9.58 9.28
C ASN A 36 2.65 10.32 8.91
N ASN A 37 1.77 9.71 8.11
CA ASN A 37 0.59 10.40 7.54
C ASN A 37 -0.74 9.69 7.81
N ILE A 38 -0.75 8.54 8.47
CA ILE A 38 -1.98 7.89 8.94
C ILE A 38 -2.29 8.39 10.37
N PRO A 39 -3.55 8.71 10.71
CA PRO A 39 -3.91 9.22 12.04
C PRO A 39 -3.64 8.24 13.19
N ASP A 40 -3.39 8.80 14.38
CA ASP A 40 -3.28 8.06 15.63
C ASP A 40 -4.52 7.18 15.89
N GLY A 41 -4.29 5.95 16.37
CA GLY A 41 -5.34 4.91 16.52
C GLY A 41 -5.29 3.81 15.46
N TYR A 42 -4.56 4.01 14.36
CA TYR A 42 -4.21 2.95 13.41
C TYR A 42 -2.90 2.22 13.75
N HIS A 43 -2.10 2.76 14.67
CA HIS A 43 -0.86 2.16 15.12
C HIS A 43 -1.12 0.92 15.98
N CYS A 44 -1.26 -0.23 15.32
CA CYS A 44 -0.68 -1.45 15.88
C CYS A 44 0.83 -1.18 16.03
N LYS A 45 1.45 -1.64 17.12
CA LYS A 45 2.78 -1.20 17.60
C LYS A 45 3.83 -1.11 16.47
N PRO A 46 4.90 -0.29 16.57
CA PRO A 46 5.92 -0.19 15.52
C PRO A 46 6.55 -1.52 15.07
N SER A 47 6.54 -2.51 15.98
CA SER A 47 6.98 -3.90 15.77
C SER A 47 5.96 -4.78 15.05
N GLU A 48 4.70 -4.40 15.02
CA GLU A 48 3.60 -5.11 14.39
C GLU A 48 3.50 -4.71 12.91
N PRO A 49 3.18 -5.67 12.02
CA PRO A 49 2.96 -5.34 10.61
C PRO A 49 1.81 -4.34 10.51
N LEU A 50 1.98 -3.29 9.69
CA LEU A 50 0.87 -2.40 9.33
C LEU A 50 -0.25 -3.28 8.77
N SER A 51 -1.35 -3.42 9.52
CA SER A 51 -2.49 -4.28 9.17
C SER A 51 -3.07 -3.94 7.78
N PHE A 52 -2.75 -2.74 7.30
CA PHE A 52 -3.27 -2.08 6.11
C PHE A 52 -2.27 -1.97 4.96
N ILE A 53 -1.10 -2.61 5.07
CA ILE A 53 -0.17 -2.74 3.94
C ILE A 53 0.23 -4.20 3.86
N SER A 54 -0.44 -4.93 2.97
CA SER A 54 0.19 -6.13 2.42
C SER A 54 0.86 -5.72 1.12
N VAL A 55 2.15 -6.04 0.99
CA VAL A 55 2.80 -6.01 -0.30
C VAL A 55 2.86 -7.44 -0.85
N GLY A 56 2.25 -7.61 -2.01
CA GLY A 56 2.27 -8.87 -2.73
C GLY A 56 3.34 -8.83 -3.80
N ASP A 57 4.46 -9.52 -3.59
CA ASP A 57 5.48 -9.68 -4.62
C ASP A 57 5.18 -10.90 -5.47
N GLN A 58 4.49 -10.69 -6.59
CA GLN A 58 4.50 -11.67 -7.69
C GLN A 58 5.50 -11.19 -8.73
N LYS A 59 6.19 -12.13 -9.40
CA LYS A 59 7.37 -11.96 -10.27
C LYS A 59 7.42 -10.74 -11.22
N LYS A 60 6.31 -10.00 -11.44
CA LYS A 60 6.22 -8.79 -12.27
C LYS A 60 5.30 -7.67 -11.75
N ILE A 61 4.64 -7.84 -10.61
CA ILE A 61 3.64 -6.89 -10.10
C ILE A 61 3.77 -6.79 -8.58
N ILE A 62 3.87 -5.57 -8.08
CA ILE A 62 3.68 -5.26 -6.68
C ILE A 62 2.21 -4.97 -6.44
N ARG A 63 1.60 -5.75 -5.56
CA ARG A 63 0.25 -5.46 -5.11
C ARG A 63 0.32 -4.72 -3.80
N PHE A 64 -0.18 -3.50 -3.80
CA PHE A 64 -0.43 -2.73 -2.60
C PHE A 64 -1.84 -3.01 -2.15
N TYR A 65 -1.96 -3.82 -1.11
CA TYR A 65 -3.18 -3.90 -0.31
C TYR A 65 -3.09 -2.76 0.68
N LEU A 66 -3.28 -1.54 0.17
CA LEU A 66 -3.19 -0.31 0.94
C LEU A 66 -4.57 0.04 1.47
N LEU A 67 -4.72 0.10 2.80
CA LEU A 67 -5.78 0.83 3.51
C LEU A 67 -7.21 0.56 3.04
N GLY A 68 -7.44 -0.63 2.47
CA GLY A 68 -8.64 -0.97 1.73
C GLY A 68 -9.20 0.18 0.88
N VAL A 69 -8.34 0.85 0.09
CA VAL A 69 -8.73 1.88 -0.88
C VAL A 69 -9.96 1.44 -1.68
N CYS A 70 -9.97 0.17 -2.11
CA CYS A 70 -11.06 -0.42 -2.87
C CYS A 70 -12.28 -0.84 -2.02
N ALA A 71 -12.16 -0.87 -0.70
CA ALA A 71 -13.23 -1.20 0.25
C ALA A 71 -14.00 0.03 0.73
N MET A 72 -13.50 1.24 0.50
CA MET A 72 -14.20 2.50 0.75
C MET A 72 -14.55 3.18 -0.58
N PRO A 73 -15.81 3.10 -1.05
CA PRO A 73 -16.19 3.61 -2.37
C PRO A 73 -15.74 5.05 -2.64
N GLY A 74 -15.94 5.97 -1.68
CA GLY A 74 -15.54 7.37 -1.85
C GLY A 74 -14.03 7.60 -1.97
N ILE A 75 -13.21 6.79 -1.29
CA ILE A 75 -11.74 6.87 -1.41
C ILE A 75 -11.26 6.22 -2.71
N CYS A 76 -11.87 5.10 -3.10
CA CYS A 76 -11.58 4.44 -4.36
C CYS A 76 -11.87 5.37 -5.54
N ASP A 77 -13.05 6.00 -5.55
CA ASP A 77 -13.49 6.90 -6.61
C ASP A 77 -12.57 8.11 -6.70
N TRP A 78 -12.26 8.75 -5.57
CA TRP A 78 -11.28 9.84 -5.54
C TRP A 78 -9.93 9.40 -6.11
N PHE A 79 -9.40 8.25 -5.67
CA PHE A 79 -8.09 7.78 -6.12
C PHE A 79 -8.08 7.45 -7.62
N VAL A 80 -9.16 6.87 -8.16
CA VAL A 80 -9.32 6.60 -9.59
C VAL A 80 -9.36 7.90 -10.41
N THR A 81 -10.05 8.92 -9.90
CA THR A 81 -10.15 10.24 -10.54
C THR A 81 -8.85 11.03 -10.46
N GLU A 82 -8.15 10.96 -9.32
CA GLU A 82 -6.94 11.73 -9.06
C GLU A 82 -5.71 11.14 -9.77
N TYR A 83 -5.59 9.80 -9.83
CA TYR A 83 -4.37 9.14 -10.33
C TYR A 83 -3.88 9.59 -11.72
N PRO A 84 -4.74 9.83 -12.74
CA PRO A 84 -4.32 10.31 -14.06
C PRO A 84 -3.61 11.67 -14.04
N GLU A 85 -3.89 12.53 -13.06
CA GLU A 85 -3.25 13.85 -12.93
C GLU A 85 -1.79 13.73 -12.48
N HIS A 86 -1.45 12.63 -11.81
CA HIS A 86 -0.12 12.38 -11.23
C HIS A 86 0.67 11.33 -12.03
N SER A 87 0.05 10.61 -12.96
CA SER A 87 0.69 9.55 -13.72
C SER A 87 0.19 9.46 -15.16
N LYS A 88 1.14 9.29 -16.09
CA LYS A 88 0.85 9.00 -17.50
C LYS A 88 0.48 7.54 -17.74
N PHE A 89 0.51 6.71 -16.70
CA PHE A 89 0.29 5.29 -16.80
C PHE A 89 -1.10 4.89 -16.33
N LYS A 90 -1.61 3.78 -16.87
CA LYS A 90 -2.92 3.29 -16.48
C LYS A 90 -2.86 2.70 -15.06
N LEU A 91 -3.70 3.23 -14.17
CA LEU A 91 -3.96 2.63 -12.87
C LEU A 91 -4.53 1.22 -13.04
N ILE A 92 -3.96 0.25 -12.31
CA ILE A 92 -4.49 -1.13 -12.28
C ILE A 92 -5.05 -1.39 -10.89
N ILE A 93 -6.35 -1.65 -10.82
CA ILE A 93 -7.07 -1.97 -9.59
C ILE A 93 -7.49 -3.43 -9.63
N GLY A 94 -7.32 -4.13 -8.51
CA GLY A 94 -7.93 -5.43 -8.23
C GLY A 94 -8.98 -5.30 -7.15
N THR A 95 -9.72 -6.38 -6.88
CA THR A 95 -10.86 -6.43 -5.94
C THR A 95 -10.60 -5.79 -4.57
N SER A 96 -9.36 -5.87 -4.07
CA SER A 96 -8.97 -5.31 -2.77
C SER A 96 -7.60 -4.61 -2.78
N CYS A 97 -7.01 -4.35 -3.95
CA CYS A 97 -5.65 -3.83 -4.03
C CYS A 97 -5.38 -2.96 -5.24
N LEU A 98 -4.46 -2.02 -5.07
CA LEU A 98 -3.81 -1.31 -6.15
C LEU A 98 -2.63 -2.16 -6.65
N ARG A 99 -2.45 -2.26 -7.96
CA ARG A 99 -1.41 -3.09 -8.59
C ARG A 99 -0.42 -2.19 -9.32
N LEU A 100 0.77 -2.03 -8.76
CA LEU A 100 1.87 -1.30 -9.39
C LEU A 100 2.80 -2.28 -10.11
N LYS A 101 3.07 -2.01 -11.39
CA LYS A 101 3.99 -2.84 -12.20
C LYS A 101 5.44 -2.39 -12.08
N ARG A 102 5.69 -1.10 -11.89
CA ARG A 102 7.04 -0.53 -11.85
C ARG A 102 7.21 0.34 -10.62
N MET A 103 8.42 0.31 -10.06
CA MET A 103 8.79 1.12 -8.89
C MET A 103 8.77 2.62 -9.19
N ILE A 104 9.10 3.00 -10.42
CA ILE A 104 9.07 4.39 -10.88
C ILE A 104 7.64 4.97 -10.93
N ASP A 105 6.62 4.10 -10.95
CA ASP A 105 5.22 4.52 -10.96
C ASP A 105 4.65 4.74 -9.55
N ILE A 106 5.49 4.62 -8.51
CA ILE A 106 5.06 4.86 -7.13
C ILE A 106 4.90 6.36 -6.93
N LEU A 107 3.65 6.81 -6.91
CA LEU A 107 3.26 8.20 -6.66
C LEU A 107 3.26 8.48 -5.15
N TYR A 108 4.45 8.66 -4.57
CA TYR A 108 4.61 8.88 -3.13
C TYR A 108 3.72 10.02 -2.59
N ASN A 109 3.62 11.13 -3.32
CA ASN A 109 2.76 12.26 -2.92
C ASN A 109 1.28 11.88 -2.89
N LEU A 110 0.82 11.09 -3.87
CA LEU A 110 -0.57 10.63 -3.90
C LEU A 110 -0.86 9.63 -2.76
N ILE A 111 0.13 8.84 -2.36
CA ILE A 111 0.05 7.94 -1.20
C ILE A 111 -0.02 8.74 0.11
N VAL A 112 0.73 9.85 0.21
CA VAL A 112 0.63 10.79 1.34
C VAL A 112 -0.79 11.35 1.45
N GLU A 113 -1.34 11.87 0.35
CA GLU A 113 -2.70 12.42 0.33
C GLU A 113 -3.77 11.38 0.63
N LEU A 114 -3.57 10.16 0.15
CA LEU A 114 -4.42 9.04 0.48
C LEU A 114 -4.40 8.75 1.99
N GLY A 115 -3.22 8.71 2.62
CA GLY A 115 -3.08 8.47 4.07
C GLY A 115 -3.86 9.46 4.91
N LYS A 116 -3.86 10.74 4.52
CA LYS A 116 -4.60 11.82 5.20
C LYS A 116 -6.12 11.72 5.06
N LYS A 117 -6.62 11.08 4.00
CA LYS A 117 -8.06 10.93 3.73
C LYS A 117 -8.71 9.79 4.50
N ILE A 118 -7.91 8.96 5.16
CA ILE A 118 -8.40 7.77 5.86
C ILE A 118 -8.60 8.09 7.33
N ILE A 119 -9.82 7.83 7.81
CA ILE A 119 -10.25 8.13 9.17
C ILE A 119 -10.44 6.81 9.93
N PRO A 120 -9.71 6.57 11.05
CA PRO A 120 -9.78 5.31 11.81
C PRO A 120 -11.19 4.88 12.19
N GLN A 121 -12.01 5.86 12.55
CA GLN A 121 -13.38 5.66 13.00
C GLN A 121 -14.32 5.16 11.90
N GLN A 122 -13.96 5.28 10.61
CA GLN A 122 -14.77 4.74 9.52
C GLN A 122 -14.58 3.24 9.29
N TRP A 123 -13.70 2.58 10.07
CA TRP A 123 -13.32 1.17 9.90
C TRP A 123 -13.67 0.25 11.07
N ILE A 124 -13.98 0.81 12.25
CA ILE A 124 -14.34 0.07 13.46
C ILE A 124 -15.85 -0.12 13.53
#